data_AF-A0A7C4EY66-F1
#
_entry.id   AF-A0A7C4EY66-F1
#
_cell.length_a   1.000
_cell.length_b   1.000
_cell.length_c   1.000
_cell.angle_alpha   90.00
_cell.angle_beta   90.00
_cell.angle_gamma   90.00
#
_symmetry.space_group_name_H-M   'P 1'
#
loop_
_entity.id
_entity.type
_entity.pdbx_description
1 polymer ?
#
loop_
_entity_poly.entity_id
_entity_poly.type
_entity_poly.pdbx_seq_one_letter_code
_entity_poly.pdbx_strand_id
1 'polypeptide(L)'
;MEAGVFKWPWNMKLEKPYRSCFTLLIDDYAPWRVLRPQIDYPLSFFRDLNSVFERNGLSCAKYSICPLADGINWMEDEGYRGFVEELVAAQDMGISIGLEGLTHYLVYDFCSKTLTNLREADLFNNGSEEQIYEYLKGGVEILERKGLRSSGFTSPFFCGDQINAYRAFNRLGWVWSFNTMGKDQGNDPVLRHGTVCNLPSYWKSPDLFGGGGAPPPTEVREDLARACINAAYLDGEMCALYTHFEGIFFSGALDKLEDLLKWVKEREDIWMASPEEIANFWVAKENLRYQLAVQHDTVKNILYIRGYFTSTRAKNLALWVVPPPGKKISEAKIFYDKKEFKDIPLVDKGDYIVMVIETKNRKNCDITAYLEKHE
;
A
#
# COMPACT_ATOMS: atom_id res chain seq x y z
N MET A 1 23.01 20.86 14.59
CA MET A 1 22.99 19.68 13.70
C MET A 1 21.58 19.17 13.73
N GLU A 2 20.95 19.07 12.57
CA GLU A 2 19.56 18.68 12.42
C GLU A 2 19.51 17.55 11.38
N ALA A 3 18.58 16.62 11.57
CA ALA A 3 18.33 15.56 10.61
C ALA A 3 16.87 15.14 10.65
N GLY A 4 16.37 14.64 9.53
CA GLY A 4 14.99 14.16 9.44
C GLY A 4 14.75 13.32 8.20
N VAL A 5 13.58 12.67 8.17
CA VAL A 5 13.18 11.77 7.08
C VAL A 5 12.11 12.47 6.26
N PHE A 6 12.22 12.42 4.93
CA PHE A 6 11.19 12.97 4.05
C PHE A 6 9.88 12.18 4.16
N LYS A 7 8.76 12.88 3.94
CA LYS A 7 7.42 12.28 3.97
C LYS A 7 7.25 11.21 2.90
N TRP A 8 7.69 11.49 1.68
CA TRP A 8 7.60 10.63 0.51
C TRP A 8 8.99 10.23 0.03
N PRO A 9 9.12 9.17 -0.79
CA PRO A 9 10.41 8.76 -1.35
C PRO A 9 11.09 9.89 -2.13
N TRP A 10 12.40 9.78 -2.27
CA TRP A 10 13.16 10.67 -3.11
C TRP A 10 12.96 10.36 -4.58
N ASN A 11 12.61 11.39 -5.35
CA ASN A 11 12.58 11.29 -6.80
C ASN A 11 13.98 11.59 -7.34
N MET A 12 14.67 10.55 -7.81
CA MET A 12 16.03 10.66 -8.35
C MET A 12 16.10 11.53 -9.62
N LYS A 13 15.03 11.60 -10.42
CA LYS A 13 15.00 12.39 -11.66
C LYS A 13 14.89 13.89 -11.37
N LEU A 14 14.07 14.25 -10.39
CA LEU A 14 13.81 15.64 -10.03
C LEU A 14 14.70 16.15 -8.88
N GLU A 15 15.48 15.25 -8.28
CA GLU A 15 16.30 15.50 -7.09
C GLU A 15 15.54 16.25 -5.98
N LYS A 16 14.30 15.81 -5.71
CA LYS A 16 13.43 16.31 -4.64
C LYS A 16 12.56 15.17 -4.13
N PRO A 17 12.00 15.20 -2.91
CA PRO A 17 10.99 14.23 -2.54
C PRO A 17 9.78 14.35 -3.47
N TYR A 18 9.07 13.25 -3.71
CA TYR A 18 7.74 13.32 -4.33
C TYR A 18 6.85 14.28 -3.52
N ARG A 19 5.99 15.01 -4.23
CA ARG A 19 5.09 15.97 -3.59
C ARG A 19 3.92 15.26 -2.90
N SER A 20 3.36 14.25 -3.57
CA SER A 20 2.24 13.44 -3.09
C SER A 20 2.37 11.98 -3.52
N CYS A 21 1.43 11.16 -3.07
CA CYS A 21 1.32 9.75 -3.44
C CYS A 21 -0.05 9.47 -4.05
N PHE A 22 -0.13 8.55 -5.02
CA PHE A 22 -1.36 8.09 -5.64
C PHE A 22 -1.43 6.56 -5.66
N THR A 23 -2.61 6.04 -5.30
CA THR A 23 -2.93 4.61 -5.43
C THR A 23 -4.42 4.42 -5.72
N LEU A 24 -4.75 3.30 -6.36
CA LEU A 24 -6.12 2.90 -6.66
C LEU A 24 -6.51 1.66 -5.85
N LEU A 25 -7.65 1.73 -5.17
CA LEU A 25 -8.21 0.68 -4.35
C LEU A 25 -9.40 0.10 -5.10
N ILE A 26 -9.28 -1.12 -5.65
CA ILE A 26 -10.36 -1.80 -6.36
C ILE A 26 -10.81 -3.02 -5.56
N ASP A 27 -12.07 -2.99 -5.15
CA ASP A 27 -12.65 -3.98 -4.26
C ASP A 27 -13.64 -4.89 -4.98
N ASP A 28 -13.77 -6.11 -4.49
CA ASP A 28 -14.75 -7.08 -4.95
C ASP A 28 -15.96 -6.96 -4.03
N TYR A 29 -16.97 -6.19 -4.47
CA TYR A 29 -18.16 -5.93 -3.67
C TYR A 29 -19.09 -7.15 -3.62
N ALA A 30 -18.69 -8.15 -2.84
CA ALA A 30 -19.32 -9.46 -2.82
C ALA A 30 -20.66 -9.61 -2.06
N PRO A 31 -21.28 -8.62 -1.35
CA PRO A 31 -22.63 -8.83 -0.81
C PRO A 31 -23.63 -9.23 -1.89
N TRP A 32 -23.39 -8.82 -3.14
CA TRP A 32 -24.20 -9.22 -4.29
C TRP A 32 -23.88 -10.62 -4.78
N ARG A 33 -22.65 -11.13 -4.66
CA ARG A 33 -22.32 -12.52 -5.06
C ARG A 33 -22.87 -13.56 -4.09
N VAL A 34 -22.92 -13.25 -2.80
CA VAL A 34 -23.60 -14.08 -1.79
C VAL A 34 -25.12 -14.14 -2.03
N LEU A 35 -25.72 -13.04 -2.53
CA LEU A 35 -27.18 -12.93 -2.75
C LEU A 35 -27.61 -13.18 -4.21
N ARG A 36 -26.69 -13.12 -5.17
CA ARG A 36 -26.88 -13.21 -6.63
C ARG A 36 -25.62 -13.81 -7.31
N PRO A 37 -25.32 -15.10 -7.07
CA PRO A 37 -24.13 -15.78 -7.61
C PRO A 37 -24.08 -15.88 -9.15
N GLN A 38 -25.12 -15.43 -9.85
CA GLN A 38 -25.20 -15.42 -11.32
C GLN A 38 -24.53 -14.21 -12.00
N ILE A 39 -23.98 -13.25 -11.25
CA ILE A 39 -23.27 -12.09 -11.82
C ILE A 39 -21.78 -12.45 -11.96
N ASP A 40 -21.45 -13.00 -13.12
CA ASP A 40 -20.06 -13.27 -13.51
C ASP A 40 -19.52 -12.12 -14.38
N TYR A 41 -18.36 -11.59 -14.00
CA TYR A 41 -17.63 -10.70 -14.89
C TYR A 41 -17.05 -11.51 -16.05
N PRO A 42 -17.16 -11.01 -17.29
CA PRO A 42 -16.52 -11.67 -18.40
C PRO A 42 -15.00 -11.63 -18.19
N LEU A 43 -14.32 -12.74 -18.48
CA LEU A 43 -12.85 -12.82 -18.40
C LEU A 43 -12.15 -11.69 -19.18
N SER A 44 -12.75 -11.21 -20.27
CA SER A 44 -12.24 -10.07 -21.04
C SER A 44 -12.11 -8.80 -20.21
N PHE A 45 -13.01 -8.54 -19.25
CA PHE A 45 -12.92 -7.36 -18.40
C PHE A 45 -11.62 -7.33 -17.59
N PHE A 46 -11.26 -8.45 -16.94
CA PHE A 46 -10.02 -8.53 -16.16
C PHE A 46 -8.78 -8.40 -17.04
N ARG A 47 -8.80 -9.01 -18.24
CA ARG A 47 -7.73 -8.85 -19.24
C ARG A 47 -7.55 -7.41 -19.66
N ASP A 48 -8.66 -6.74 -19.99
CA ASP A 48 -8.64 -5.36 -20.45
C ASP A 48 -8.15 -4.42 -19.33
N LEU A 49 -8.61 -4.65 -18.09
CA LEU A 49 -8.16 -3.93 -16.90
C LEU A 49 -6.68 -4.14 -16.61
N ASN A 50 -6.20 -5.38 -16.62
CA ASN A 50 -4.78 -5.69 -16.47
C ASN A 50 -3.94 -5.03 -17.59
N SER A 51 -4.44 -5.06 -18.83
CA SER A 51 -3.79 -4.40 -19.96
C SER A 51 -3.73 -2.87 -19.81
N VAL A 52 -4.72 -2.24 -19.18
CA VAL A 52 -4.66 -0.80 -18.84
C VAL A 52 -3.49 -0.54 -17.89
N PHE A 53 -3.32 -1.34 -16.83
CA PHE A 53 -2.21 -1.18 -15.91
C PHE A 53 -0.85 -1.45 -16.57
N GLU A 54 -0.76 -2.50 -17.40
CA GLU A 54 0.45 -2.84 -18.15
C GLU A 54 0.87 -1.73 -19.11
N ARG A 55 -0.05 -1.22 -19.95
CA ARG A 55 0.24 -0.13 -20.91
C ARG A 55 0.72 1.14 -20.23
N ASN A 56 0.23 1.40 -19.02
CA ASN A 56 0.64 2.55 -18.24
C ASN A 56 1.90 2.27 -17.41
N GLY A 57 2.38 1.02 -17.34
CA GLY A 57 3.56 0.60 -16.59
C GLY A 57 3.38 0.81 -15.09
N LEU A 58 2.18 0.55 -14.57
CA LEU A 58 1.78 0.94 -13.22
C LEU A 58 1.51 -0.26 -12.33
N SER A 59 2.19 -0.31 -11.19
CA SER A 59 1.84 -1.15 -10.05
C SER A 59 0.88 -0.46 -9.08
N CYS A 60 0.30 0.71 -9.42
CA CYS A 60 -0.30 1.61 -8.44
C CYS A 60 -1.69 1.23 -7.91
N ALA A 61 -2.03 -0.05 -7.88
CA ALA A 61 -3.34 -0.53 -7.48
C ALA A 61 -3.27 -1.68 -6.48
N LYS A 62 -4.40 -1.91 -5.80
CA LYS A 62 -4.74 -3.22 -5.23
C LYS A 62 -6.01 -3.79 -5.85
N TYR A 63 -6.10 -5.12 -5.79
CA TYR A 63 -7.34 -5.87 -5.88
C TYR A 63 -7.63 -6.51 -4.53
N SER A 64 -8.82 -6.28 -4.01
CA SER A 64 -9.35 -6.98 -2.85
C SER A 64 -10.32 -8.06 -3.28
N ILE A 65 -10.18 -9.26 -2.74
CA ILE A 65 -10.85 -10.47 -3.24
C ILE A 65 -11.62 -11.15 -2.11
N CYS A 66 -12.84 -11.60 -2.43
CA CYS A 66 -13.63 -12.51 -1.61
C CYS A 66 -13.59 -13.92 -2.20
N PRO A 67 -12.79 -14.85 -1.66
CA PRO A 67 -12.65 -16.19 -2.24
C PRO A 67 -13.91 -17.07 -2.13
N LEU A 68 -14.84 -16.77 -1.21
CA LEU A 68 -15.92 -17.68 -0.81
C LEU A 68 -17.31 -17.05 -0.93
N ALA A 69 -18.30 -17.90 -1.24
CA ALA A 69 -19.72 -17.66 -1.04
C ALA A 69 -20.39 -18.92 -0.45
N ASP A 70 -21.69 -18.89 -0.15
CA ASP A 70 -22.37 -20.06 0.42
C ASP A 70 -22.26 -21.28 -0.51
N GLY A 71 -21.60 -22.34 -0.04
CA GLY A 71 -21.35 -23.56 -0.80
C GLY A 71 -20.40 -23.44 -2.00
N ILE A 72 -19.81 -22.26 -2.29
CA ILE A 72 -18.98 -22.02 -3.48
C ILE A 72 -17.60 -21.46 -3.07
N ASN A 73 -16.54 -22.05 -3.62
CA ASN A 73 -15.19 -21.51 -3.56
C ASN A 73 -14.75 -21.08 -4.96
N TRP A 74 -14.85 -19.78 -5.25
CA TRP A 74 -14.60 -19.20 -6.56
C TRP A 74 -13.14 -19.36 -7.01
N MET A 75 -12.22 -19.42 -6.07
CA MET A 75 -10.80 -19.60 -6.39
C MET A 75 -10.48 -21.05 -6.76
N GLU A 76 -11.27 -22.01 -6.30
CA GLU A 76 -11.04 -23.44 -6.50
C GLU A 76 -11.95 -24.07 -7.57
N ASP A 77 -13.07 -23.43 -7.92
CA ASP A 77 -13.98 -23.87 -8.96
C ASP A 77 -13.36 -23.70 -10.37
N GLU A 78 -13.42 -24.76 -11.17
CA GLU A 78 -12.83 -24.82 -12.51
C GLU A 78 -13.47 -23.79 -13.46
N GLY A 79 -14.74 -23.42 -13.24
CA GLY A 79 -15.44 -22.40 -14.01
C GLY A 79 -14.79 -21.00 -13.93
N TYR A 80 -14.00 -20.75 -12.88
CA TYR A 80 -13.35 -19.47 -12.61
C TYR A 80 -11.84 -19.52 -12.79
N ARG A 81 -11.28 -20.60 -13.35
CA ARG A 81 -9.84 -20.73 -13.55
C ARG A 81 -9.24 -19.54 -14.31
N GLY A 82 -9.93 -19.05 -15.34
CA GLY A 82 -9.49 -17.87 -16.09
C GLY A 82 -9.40 -16.60 -15.23
N PHE A 83 -10.35 -16.38 -14.31
CA PHE A 83 -10.29 -15.24 -13.39
C PHE A 83 -9.07 -15.33 -12.47
N VAL A 84 -8.77 -16.51 -11.94
CA VAL A 84 -7.58 -16.75 -11.11
C VAL A 84 -6.29 -16.50 -11.89
N GLU A 85 -6.21 -16.95 -13.14
CA GLU A 85 -5.07 -16.69 -14.03
C GLU A 85 -4.83 -15.17 -14.21
N GLU A 86 -5.90 -14.38 -14.37
CA GLU A 86 -5.78 -12.92 -14.48
C GLU A 86 -5.38 -12.24 -13.17
N LEU A 87 -5.77 -12.78 -12.00
CA LEU A 87 -5.28 -12.29 -10.71
C LEU A 87 -3.79 -12.57 -10.52
N VAL A 88 -3.31 -13.73 -10.99
CA VAL A 88 -1.88 -14.06 -10.96
C VAL A 88 -1.10 -13.11 -11.87
N ALA A 89 -1.59 -12.89 -13.09
CA ALA A 89 -1.00 -11.91 -14.01
C ALA A 89 -0.97 -10.50 -13.40
N ALA A 90 -2.04 -10.07 -12.72
CA ALA A 90 -2.09 -8.80 -11.99
C ALA A 90 -1.00 -8.71 -10.91
N GLN A 91 -0.85 -9.77 -10.11
CA GLN A 91 0.18 -9.82 -9.07
C GLN A 91 1.60 -9.78 -9.63
N ASP A 92 1.86 -10.46 -10.76
CA ASP A 92 3.16 -10.45 -11.43
C ASP A 92 3.54 -9.05 -11.97
N MET A 93 2.54 -8.23 -12.31
CA MET A 93 2.73 -6.81 -12.65
C MET A 93 2.97 -5.90 -11.44
N GLY A 94 2.86 -6.43 -10.22
CA GLY A 94 3.04 -5.68 -8.98
C GLY A 94 1.76 -5.08 -8.39
N ILE A 95 0.57 -5.45 -8.90
CA ILE A 95 -0.70 -5.10 -8.24
C ILE A 95 -0.79 -5.85 -6.91
N SER A 96 -1.09 -5.12 -5.83
CA SER A 96 -1.25 -5.74 -4.51
C SER A 96 -2.54 -6.55 -4.45
N ILE A 97 -2.47 -7.80 -4.02
CA ILE A 97 -3.66 -8.61 -3.72
C ILE A 97 -3.88 -8.62 -2.21
N GLY A 98 -5.13 -8.40 -1.79
CA GLY A 98 -5.57 -8.49 -0.40
C GLY A 98 -6.89 -9.23 -0.26
N LEU A 99 -7.18 -9.72 0.95
CA LEU A 99 -8.49 -10.29 1.28
C LEU A 99 -9.47 -9.19 1.68
N GLU A 100 -10.73 -9.31 1.25
CA GLU A 100 -11.84 -8.45 1.68
C GLU A 100 -12.79 -9.20 2.61
N GLY A 101 -12.24 -9.71 3.72
CA GLY A 101 -12.84 -10.88 4.36
C GLY A 101 -12.75 -12.11 3.46
N LEU A 102 -13.62 -13.10 3.70
CA LEU A 102 -13.76 -14.25 2.80
C LEU A 102 -15.01 -14.17 1.94
N THR A 103 -16.06 -13.53 2.45
CA THR A 103 -17.39 -13.46 1.82
C THR A 103 -17.96 -12.04 1.72
N HIS A 104 -17.30 -11.06 2.35
CA HIS A 104 -17.79 -9.68 2.57
C HIS A 104 -19.08 -9.60 3.41
N TYR A 105 -19.61 -10.69 3.98
CA TYR A 105 -20.92 -10.63 4.65
C TYR A 105 -21.00 -11.48 5.92
N LEU A 106 -21.12 -12.80 5.77
CA LEU A 106 -21.24 -13.74 6.87
C LEU A 106 -19.98 -14.58 6.99
N VAL A 107 -19.60 -14.89 8.22
CA VAL A 107 -18.44 -15.73 8.50
C VAL A 107 -18.69 -17.12 7.91
N TYR A 108 -17.77 -17.57 7.07
CA TYR A 108 -17.78 -18.91 6.48
C TYR A 108 -17.23 -19.95 7.47
N ASP A 109 -17.94 -21.05 7.67
CA ASP A 109 -17.45 -22.19 8.46
C ASP A 109 -16.80 -23.22 7.54
N PHE A 110 -15.48 -23.36 7.63
CA PHE A 110 -14.70 -24.32 6.84
C PHE A 110 -15.05 -25.79 7.11
N CYS A 111 -15.57 -26.11 8.31
CA CYS A 111 -15.93 -27.49 8.66
C CYS A 111 -17.24 -27.92 7.98
N SER A 112 -18.27 -27.08 8.06
CA SER A 112 -19.58 -27.36 7.47
C SER A 112 -19.73 -26.86 6.03
N LYS A 113 -18.78 -26.06 5.55
CA LYS A 113 -18.74 -25.46 4.20
C LYS A 113 -19.95 -24.59 3.87
N THR A 114 -20.46 -23.85 4.86
CA THR A 114 -21.60 -22.94 4.70
C THR A 114 -21.39 -21.65 5.50
N LEU A 115 -22.24 -20.67 5.25
CA LEU A 115 -22.28 -19.42 6.01
C LEU A 115 -22.89 -19.63 7.39
N THR A 116 -22.26 -19.05 8.40
CA THR A 116 -22.83 -18.94 9.74
C THR A 116 -23.79 -17.76 9.84
N ASN A 117 -24.43 -17.58 11.00
CA ASN A 117 -25.24 -16.39 11.29
C ASN A 117 -24.41 -15.19 11.81
N LEU A 118 -23.09 -15.33 11.97
CA LEU A 118 -22.21 -14.27 12.44
C LEU A 118 -21.78 -13.41 11.25
N ARG A 119 -21.88 -12.08 11.35
CA ARG A 119 -21.37 -11.18 10.31
C ARG A 119 -19.86 -11.05 10.41
N GLU A 120 -19.19 -10.93 9.26
CA GLU A 120 -17.75 -10.64 9.22
C GLU A 120 -17.41 -9.33 9.94
N ALA A 121 -18.27 -8.30 9.81
CA ALA A 121 -18.11 -7.05 10.54
C ALA A 121 -18.09 -7.26 12.06
N ASP A 122 -18.92 -8.16 12.59
CA ASP A 122 -18.97 -8.46 14.01
C ASP A 122 -17.75 -9.29 14.45
N LEU A 123 -17.30 -10.24 13.62
CA LEU A 123 -16.07 -10.99 13.86
C LEU A 123 -14.85 -10.06 13.92
N PHE A 124 -14.69 -9.16 12.95
CA PHE A 124 -13.51 -8.29 12.90
C PHE A 124 -13.53 -7.20 13.97
N ASN A 125 -14.70 -6.77 14.46
CA ASN A 125 -14.80 -5.78 15.53
C ASN A 125 -14.69 -6.40 16.94
N ASN A 126 -15.21 -7.62 17.14
CA ASN A 126 -15.36 -8.19 18.49
C ASN A 126 -14.62 -9.52 18.70
N GLY A 127 -14.14 -10.15 17.63
CA GLY A 127 -13.42 -11.41 17.69
C GLY A 127 -12.10 -11.30 18.42
N SER A 128 -11.68 -12.42 19.02
CA SER A 128 -10.31 -12.55 19.52
C SER A 128 -9.32 -12.61 18.35
N GLU A 129 -8.05 -12.30 18.65
CA GLU A 129 -6.96 -12.42 17.68
C GLU A 129 -6.94 -13.80 17.02
N GLU A 130 -7.13 -14.87 17.80
CA GLU A 130 -7.09 -16.25 17.30
C GLU A 130 -8.24 -16.56 16.34
N GLN A 131 -9.45 -16.10 16.66
CA GLN A 131 -10.62 -16.30 15.80
C GLN A 131 -10.45 -15.59 14.45
N ILE A 132 -9.95 -14.35 14.48
CA ILE A 132 -9.70 -13.56 13.27
C ILE A 132 -8.56 -14.18 12.46
N TYR A 133 -7.47 -14.60 13.13
CA TYR A 133 -6.32 -15.23 12.49
C TYR A 133 -6.70 -16.52 11.78
N GLU A 134 -7.35 -17.47 12.47
CA GLU A 134 -7.72 -18.76 11.87
C GLU A 134 -8.71 -18.58 10.71
N TYR A 135 -9.66 -17.64 10.84
CA TYR A 135 -10.57 -17.32 9.74
C TYR A 135 -9.83 -16.82 8.50
N LEU A 136 -8.98 -15.81 8.65
CA LEU A 136 -8.25 -15.20 7.53
C LEU A 136 -7.16 -16.12 6.97
N LYS A 137 -6.52 -16.94 7.81
CA LYS A 137 -5.56 -17.95 7.40
C LYS A 137 -6.17 -18.93 6.40
N GLY A 138 -7.42 -19.36 6.59
CA GLY A 138 -8.11 -20.20 5.62
C GLY A 138 -8.25 -19.53 4.24
N GLY A 139 -8.50 -18.22 4.21
CA GLY A 139 -8.48 -17.43 2.96
C GLY A 139 -7.10 -17.34 2.32
N VAL A 140 -6.05 -17.11 3.13
CA VAL A 140 -4.66 -17.07 2.65
C VAL A 140 -4.28 -18.41 2.03
N GLU A 141 -4.60 -19.53 2.68
CA GLU A 141 -4.31 -20.86 2.18
C GLU A 141 -5.03 -21.16 0.85
N ILE A 142 -6.26 -20.65 0.65
CA ILE A 142 -6.98 -20.74 -0.62
C ILE A 142 -6.20 -19.99 -1.73
N LEU A 143 -5.78 -18.75 -1.46
CA LEU A 143 -5.03 -17.95 -2.41
C LEU A 143 -3.67 -18.59 -2.74
N GLU A 144 -2.94 -19.08 -1.74
CA GLU A 144 -1.63 -19.69 -1.90
C GLU A 144 -1.66 -20.94 -2.77
N ARG A 145 -2.70 -21.79 -2.63
CA ARG A 145 -2.91 -22.96 -3.49
C ARG A 145 -3.08 -22.61 -4.97
N LYS A 146 -3.40 -21.35 -5.26
CA LYS A 146 -3.59 -20.80 -6.61
C LYS A 146 -2.42 -19.93 -7.07
N GLY A 147 -1.32 -19.92 -6.32
CA GLY A 147 -0.14 -19.13 -6.64
C GLY A 147 -0.27 -17.64 -6.31
N LEU A 148 -1.32 -17.25 -5.58
CA LEU A 148 -1.55 -15.87 -5.17
C LEU A 148 -1.04 -15.66 -3.74
N ARG A 149 -0.31 -14.56 -3.53
CA ARG A 149 0.08 -14.10 -2.20
C ARG A 149 -0.80 -12.93 -1.77
N SER A 150 -1.49 -13.06 -0.64
CA SER A 150 -2.10 -11.90 0.01
C SER A 150 -1.04 -11.08 0.76
N SER A 151 -1.02 -9.77 0.54
CA SER A 151 -0.10 -8.83 1.17
C SER A 151 -0.78 -7.90 2.19
N GLY A 152 -2.10 -7.96 2.26
CA GLY A 152 -2.88 -7.08 3.12
C GLY A 152 -4.36 -7.43 3.20
N PHE A 153 -5.09 -6.54 3.85
CA PHE A 153 -6.49 -6.72 4.20
C PHE A 153 -7.32 -5.52 3.81
N THR A 154 -8.54 -5.75 3.37
CA THR A 154 -9.59 -4.75 3.30
C THR A 154 -10.72 -5.20 4.20
N SER A 155 -11.15 -4.31 5.08
CA SER A 155 -12.27 -4.62 5.94
C SER A 155 -13.59 -4.48 5.18
N PRO A 156 -14.43 -5.53 5.15
CA PRO A 156 -15.82 -5.38 4.77
C PRO A 156 -16.46 -4.26 5.59
N PHE A 157 -17.12 -3.30 4.94
CA PHE A 157 -17.79 -2.18 5.59
C PHE A 157 -16.89 -1.33 6.51
N PHE A 158 -15.58 -1.24 6.25
CA PHE A 158 -14.63 -0.46 7.08
C PHE A 158 -14.62 -0.85 8.57
N CYS A 159 -14.81 -2.14 8.87
CA CYS A 159 -14.68 -2.68 10.22
C CYS A 159 -13.21 -2.95 10.62
N GLY A 160 -12.96 -3.61 11.75
CA GLY A 160 -11.65 -4.22 12.04
C GLY A 160 -10.50 -3.23 12.33
N ASP A 161 -10.77 -1.93 12.50
CA ASP A 161 -9.76 -0.97 13.00
C ASP A 161 -9.54 -1.11 14.52
N GLN A 162 -9.08 -2.30 14.95
CA GLN A 162 -8.95 -2.66 16.36
C GLN A 162 -7.76 -3.61 16.61
N ILE A 163 -7.24 -3.59 17.84
CA ILE A 163 -5.97 -4.23 18.21
C ILE A 163 -5.85 -5.73 17.88
N ASN A 164 -6.87 -6.54 18.16
CA ASN A 164 -6.87 -7.98 17.89
C ASN A 164 -6.83 -8.29 16.38
N ALA A 165 -7.55 -7.52 15.56
CA ALA A 165 -7.50 -7.67 14.11
C ALA A 165 -6.10 -7.36 13.58
N TYR A 166 -5.50 -6.24 14.00
CA TYR A 166 -4.13 -5.93 13.59
C TYR A 166 -3.10 -6.94 14.10
N ARG A 167 -3.26 -7.53 15.29
CA ARG A 167 -2.37 -8.62 15.74
C ARG A 167 -2.49 -9.85 14.83
N ALA A 168 -3.70 -10.21 14.41
CA ALA A 168 -3.92 -11.27 13.44
C ALA A 168 -3.27 -10.94 12.07
N PHE A 169 -3.43 -9.71 11.57
CA PHE A 169 -2.80 -9.27 10.33
C PHE A 169 -1.26 -9.34 10.40
N ASN A 170 -0.67 -8.90 11.51
CA ASN A 170 0.78 -9.03 11.73
C ASN A 170 1.22 -10.50 11.74
N ARG A 171 0.44 -11.42 12.35
CA ARG A 171 0.72 -12.87 12.34
C ARG A 171 0.67 -13.48 10.95
N LEU A 172 -0.18 -12.96 10.07
CA LEU A 172 -0.26 -13.35 8.66
C LEU A 172 0.87 -12.75 7.80
N GLY A 173 1.72 -11.90 8.37
CA GLY A 173 2.82 -11.26 7.66
C GLY A 173 2.36 -10.19 6.66
N TRP A 174 1.14 -9.68 6.81
CA TRP A 174 0.62 -8.60 5.99
C TRP A 174 1.28 -7.26 6.34
N VAL A 175 1.37 -6.38 5.35
CA VAL A 175 2.03 -5.07 5.52
C VAL A 175 1.06 -3.91 5.43
N TRP A 176 -0.10 -4.10 4.80
CA TRP A 176 -1.09 -3.05 4.63
C TRP A 176 -2.50 -3.49 5.06
N SER A 177 -3.31 -2.51 5.46
CA SER A 177 -4.76 -2.65 5.64
C SER A 177 -5.50 -1.46 5.03
N PHE A 178 -6.76 -1.66 4.67
CA PHE A 178 -7.68 -0.60 4.25
C PHE A 178 -8.97 -0.73 5.07
N ASN A 179 -8.96 -0.10 6.24
CA ASN A 179 -10.02 -0.25 7.25
C ASN A 179 -10.71 1.07 7.59
N THR A 180 -10.23 2.20 7.07
CA THR A 180 -10.75 3.52 7.42
C THR A 180 -10.88 4.42 6.20
N MET A 181 -11.73 5.43 6.32
CA MET A 181 -11.82 6.52 5.35
C MET A 181 -10.96 7.70 5.80
N GLY A 182 -10.51 8.51 4.84
CA GLY A 182 -9.70 9.69 5.11
C GLY A 182 -10.41 10.73 5.97
N LYS A 183 -11.75 10.75 5.98
CA LYS A 183 -12.53 11.63 6.87
C LYS A 183 -12.37 11.27 8.35
N ASP A 184 -12.03 10.02 8.66
CA ASP A 184 -11.94 9.49 10.01
C ASP A 184 -10.49 9.46 10.53
N GLN A 185 -9.51 9.25 9.64
CA GLN A 185 -8.08 9.15 9.99
C GLN A 185 -7.21 10.32 9.50
N GLY A 186 -7.64 11.06 8.48
CA GLY A 186 -6.77 11.81 7.58
C GLY A 186 -6.34 10.96 6.38
N ASN A 187 -5.74 11.55 5.36
CA ASN A 187 -5.48 10.87 4.08
C ASN A 187 -4.15 10.11 4.03
N ASP A 188 -3.25 10.36 4.98
CA ASP A 188 -1.95 9.69 4.99
C ASP A 188 -2.00 8.30 5.65
N PRO A 189 -1.08 7.39 5.27
CA PRO A 189 -0.96 6.11 5.93
C PRO A 189 -0.60 6.24 7.42
N VAL A 190 -1.03 5.28 8.24
CA VAL A 190 -0.73 5.24 9.68
C VAL A 190 -0.35 3.83 10.10
N LEU A 191 0.71 3.68 10.90
CA LEU A 191 1.04 2.38 11.51
C LEU A 191 0.05 2.09 12.63
N ARG A 192 -0.64 0.95 12.54
CA ARG A 192 -1.69 0.56 13.49
C ARG A 192 -1.27 -0.69 14.24
N HIS A 193 -1.17 -0.55 15.57
CA HIS A 193 -0.95 -1.65 16.52
C HIS A 193 0.16 -2.65 16.13
N GLY A 194 1.25 -2.19 15.50
CA GLY A 194 2.33 -3.05 15.02
C GLY A 194 2.97 -2.52 13.73
N THR A 195 3.29 -3.42 12.81
CA THR A 195 3.96 -3.09 11.53
C THR A 195 3.01 -3.03 10.34
N VAL A 196 1.71 -3.25 10.53
CA VAL A 196 0.72 -3.08 9.46
C VAL A 196 0.39 -1.61 9.30
N CYS A 197 0.48 -1.13 8.06
CA CYS A 197 0.17 0.23 7.68
C CYS A 197 -1.28 0.31 7.19
N ASN A 198 -2.12 1.08 7.88
CA ASN A 198 -3.47 1.35 7.40
C ASN A 198 -3.45 2.50 6.39
N LEU A 199 -3.91 2.23 5.16
CA LEU A 199 -4.03 3.19 4.07
C LEU A 199 -5.50 3.60 3.94
N PRO A 200 -5.87 4.82 4.35
CA PRO A 200 -7.24 5.27 4.25
C PRO A 200 -7.58 5.65 2.80
N SER A 201 -8.86 5.57 2.42
CA SER A 201 -9.33 6.18 1.18
C SER A 201 -9.23 7.70 1.28
N TYR A 202 -9.12 8.40 0.15
CA TYR A 202 -9.16 9.86 0.18
C TYR A 202 -10.52 10.34 0.69
N TRP A 203 -10.55 11.25 1.66
CA TRP A 203 -11.77 11.66 2.37
C TRP A 203 -12.90 12.21 1.48
N LYS A 204 -12.53 12.76 0.31
CA LYS A 204 -13.42 13.25 -0.73
C LYS A 204 -13.60 12.30 -1.91
N SER A 205 -12.97 11.13 -1.89
CA SER A 205 -13.24 10.10 -2.90
C SER A 205 -14.57 9.45 -2.53
N PRO A 206 -15.70 9.77 -3.21
CA PRO A 206 -16.78 8.80 -3.23
C PRO A 206 -16.25 7.51 -3.86
N ASP A 207 -17.05 6.45 -3.82
CA ASP A 207 -16.87 5.33 -4.74
C ASP A 207 -16.98 5.86 -6.18
N LEU A 208 -15.85 6.23 -6.76
CA LEU A 208 -15.78 7.14 -7.91
C LEU A 208 -16.36 6.50 -9.16
N PHE A 209 -16.22 5.17 -9.28
CA PHE A 209 -16.76 4.41 -10.40
C PHE A 209 -17.93 3.49 -10.02
N GLY A 210 -18.32 3.41 -8.75
CA GLY A 210 -19.55 2.78 -8.26
C GLY A 210 -19.39 1.37 -7.70
N GLY A 211 -20.43 0.90 -6.98
CA GLY A 211 -20.47 -0.42 -6.33
C GLY A 211 -21.29 -0.45 -5.03
N GLY A 212 -21.08 0.52 -4.12
CA GLY A 212 -21.77 0.56 -2.81
C GLY A 212 -22.92 1.56 -2.67
N GLY A 213 -22.99 2.56 -3.54
CA GLY A 213 -24.01 3.64 -3.55
C GLY A 213 -24.27 4.16 -4.96
N ALA A 214 -25.13 5.18 -5.11
CA ALA A 214 -25.35 5.82 -6.43
C ALA A 214 -24.07 6.56 -6.85
N PRO A 215 -23.31 6.05 -7.84
CA PRO A 215 -22.07 6.70 -8.24
C PRO A 215 -22.34 8.06 -8.88
N PRO A 216 -21.34 8.95 -8.95
CA PRO A 216 -21.45 10.16 -9.76
C PRO A 216 -21.79 9.80 -11.23
N PRO A 217 -22.44 10.70 -11.98
CA PRO A 217 -22.63 10.53 -13.41
C PRO A 217 -21.31 10.24 -14.12
N THR A 218 -21.30 9.29 -15.07
CA THR A 218 -20.07 8.81 -15.73
C THR A 218 -19.23 9.94 -16.31
N GLU A 219 -19.89 10.95 -16.86
CA GLU A 219 -19.28 12.12 -17.48
C GLU A 219 -18.46 13.01 -16.53
N VAL A 220 -18.69 12.95 -15.22
CA VAL A 220 -17.96 13.76 -14.22
C VAL A 220 -16.96 12.97 -13.38
N ARG A 221 -16.89 11.64 -13.52
CA ARG A 221 -16.07 10.79 -12.63
C ARG A 221 -14.59 11.08 -12.77
N GLU A 222 -14.12 11.21 -14.01
CA GLU A 222 -12.72 11.52 -14.31
C GLU A 222 -12.34 12.90 -13.75
N ASP A 223 -13.17 13.92 -13.96
CA ASP A 223 -12.94 15.27 -13.43
C ASP A 223 -12.93 15.29 -11.90
N LEU A 224 -13.83 14.54 -11.25
CA LEU A 224 -13.87 14.42 -9.81
C LEU A 224 -12.63 13.69 -9.26
N ALA A 225 -12.17 12.65 -9.94
CA ALA A 225 -10.94 11.94 -9.61
C ALA A 225 -9.72 12.88 -9.72
N ARG A 226 -9.59 13.61 -10.84
CA ARG A 226 -8.54 14.62 -11.05
C ARG A 226 -8.59 15.71 -9.97
N ALA A 227 -9.77 16.17 -9.57
CA ALA A 227 -9.94 17.15 -8.50
C ALA A 227 -9.45 16.62 -7.14
N CYS A 228 -9.77 15.37 -6.80
CA CYS A 228 -9.26 14.73 -5.57
C CYS A 228 -7.74 14.62 -5.57
N ILE A 229 -7.15 14.20 -6.69
CA ILE A 229 -5.69 14.08 -6.83
C ILE A 229 -5.01 15.45 -6.75
N ASN A 230 -5.57 16.48 -7.39
CA ASN A 230 -5.05 17.84 -7.29
C ASN A 230 -5.11 18.39 -5.85
N ALA A 231 -6.21 18.13 -5.13
CA ALA A 231 -6.33 18.55 -3.74
C ALA A 231 -5.26 17.88 -2.86
N ALA A 232 -5.14 16.55 -2.93
CA ALA A 232 -4.10 15.80 -2.22
C ALA A 232 -2.69 16.28 -2.59
N TYR A 233 -2.45 16.60 -3.87
CA TYR A 233 -1.16 17.13 -4.35
C TYR A 233 -0.80 18.48 -3.71
N LEU A 234 -1.76 19.41 -3.64
CA LEU A 234 -1.56 20.73 -3.03
C LEU A 234 -1.20 20.60 -1.54
N ASP A 235 -1.85 19.68 -0.84
CA ASP A 235 -1.63 19.42 0.58
C ASP A 235 -0.43 18.48 0.85
N GLY A 236 0.12 17.87 -0.20
CA GLY A 236 1.22 16.91 -0.12
C GLY A 236 0.83 15.58 0.54
N GLU A 237 -0.43 15.18 0.44
CA GLU A 237 -1.03 13.99 1.02
C GLU A 237 -1.07 12.80 0.05
N MET A 238 -1.41 11.61 0.54
CA MET A 238 -1.78 10.50 -0.32
C MET A 238 -3.20 10.67 -0.86
N CYS A 239 -3.39 10.33 -2.13
CA CYS A 239 -4.69 10.16 -2.75
C CYS A 239 -4.90 8.68 -3.07
N ALA A 240 -5.62 7.98 -2.19
CA ALA A 240 -6.09 6.62 -2.45
C ALA A 240 -7.53 6.69 -2.98
N LEU A 241 -7.69 6.56 -4.29
CA LEU A 241 -9.01 6.55 -4.90
C LEU A 241 -9.63 5.17 -4.74
N TYR A 242 -10.91 5.14 -4.38
CA TYR A 242 -11.63 3.92 -4.04
C TYR A 242 -12.73 3.62 -5.05
N THR A 243 -12.81 2.36 -5.48
CA THR A 243 -13.88 1.84 -6.32
C THR A 243 -14.01 0.31 -6.27
N HIS A 244 -14.88 -0.25 -7.11
CA HIS A 244 -15.13 -1.68 -7.22
C HIS A 244 -15.05 -2.16 -8.68
N PHE A 245 -14.83 -3.46 -8.87
CA PHE A 245 -14.87 -4.09 -10.20
C PHE A 245 -16.21 -3.87 -10.90
N GLU A 246 -17.31 -4.01 -10.15
CA GLU A 246 -18.69 -3.75 -10.55
C GLU A 246 -18.82 -2.37 -11.19
N GLY A 247 -18.30 -1.35 -10.50
CA GLY A 247 -18.42 0.03 -10.88
C GLY A 247 -17.75 0.30 -12.21
N ILE A 248 -16.50 -0.16 -12.35
CA ILE A 248 -15.72 -0.01 -13.58
C ILE A 248 -16.43 -0.71 -14.74
N PHE A 249 -16.88 -1.95 -14.53
CA PHE A 249 -17.52 -2.76 -15.57
C PHE A 249 -18.87 -2.19 -16.03
N PHE A 250 -19.83 -2.02 -15.11
CA PHE A 250 -21.20 -1.63 -15.46
C PHE A 250 -21.32 -0.20 -15.98
N SER A 251 -20.36 0.67 -15.67
CA SER A 251 -20.34 2.04 -16.18
C SER A 251 -19.55 2.23 -17.48
N GLY A 252 -18.85 1.19 -17.95
CA GLY A 252 -17.93 1.32 -19.08
C GLY A 252 -16.79 2.31 -18.81
N ALA A 253 -16.36 2.44 -17.56
CA ALA A 253 -15.40 3.48 -17.16
C ALA A 253 -13.93 3.11 -17.41
N LEU A 254 -13.65 2.02 -18.13
CA LEU A 254 -12.28 1.55 -18.34
C LEU A 254 -11.41 2.57 -19.10
N ASP A 255 -11.94 3.15 -20.17
CA ASP A 255 -11.24 4.18 -20.94
C ASP A 255 -10.97 5.43 -20.09
N LYS A 256 -11.92 5.79 -19.22
CA LYS A 256 -11.80 6.92 -18.29
C LYS A 256 -10.78 6.67 -17.20
N LEU A 257 -10.69 5.43 -16.72
CA LEU A 257 -9.63 5.02 -15.82
C LEU A 257 -8.27 5.10 -16.52
N GLU A 258 -8.16 4.63 -17.76
CA GLU A 258 -6.92 4.72 -18.53
C GLU A 258 -6.48 6.18 -18.75
N ASP A 259 -7.40 7.08 -19.13
CA ASP A 259 -7.12 8.50 -19.31
C ASP A 259 -6.66 9.16 -18.00
N LEU A 260 -7.30 8.83 -16.88
CA LEU A 260 -6.88 9.29 -15.55
C LEU A 260 -5.45 8.82 -15.23
N LEU A 261 -5.14 7.54 -15.42
CA LEU A 261 -3.82 6.97 -15.12
C LEU A 261 -2.72 7.60 -15.98
N LYS A 262 -2.98 7.84 -17.28
CA LYS A 262 -2.06 8.59 -18.16
C LYS A 262 -1.81 9.99 -17.63
N TRP A 263 -2.87 10.70 -17.25
CA TRP A 263 -2.78 12.05 -16.71
C TRP A 263 -1.98 12.12 -15.39
N VAL A 264 -2.15 11.15 -14.49
CA VAL A 264 -1.33 11.10 -13.25
C VAL A 264 0.13 10.81 -13.59
N LYS A 265 0.39 9.88 -14.51
CA LYS A 265 1.74 9.49 -14.92
C LYS A 265 2.56 10.65 -15.52
N GLU A 266 1.91 11.58 -16.21
CA GLU A 266 2.55 12.80 -16.72
C GLU A 266 3.04 13.76 -15.62
N ARG A 267 2.57 13.58 -14.37
CA ARG A 267 2.99 14.37 -13.21
C ARG A 267 4.12 13.68 -12.48
N GLU A 268 5.34 13.96 -12.93
CA GLU A 268 6.55 13.27 -12.47
C GLU A 268 6.84 13.41 -10.97
N ASP A 269 6.21 14.36 -10.26
CA ASP A 269 6.33 14.53 -8.81
C ASP A 269 5.18 13.95 -7.98
N ILE A 270 4.30 13.15 -8.60
CA ILE A 270 3.37 12.25 -7.90
C ILE A 270 3.97 10.84 -7.87
N TRP A 271 4.09 10.27 -6.67
CA TRP A 271 4.50 8.89 -6.51
C TRP A 271 3.33 7.94 -6.72
N MET A 272 3.27 7.26 -7.86
CA MET A 272 2.29 6.21 -8.12
C MET A 272 2.81 4.88 -7.59
N ALA A 273 2.12 4.26 -6.64
CA ALA A 273 2.60 3.04 -5.97
C ALA A 273 1.47 2.11 -5.50
N SER A 274 1.76 0.82 -5.44
CA SER A 274 0.84 -0.16 -4.85
C SER A 274 0.67 0.07 -3.35
N PRO A 275 -0.44 -0.36 -2.73
CA PRO A 275 -0.57 -0.37 -1.27
C PRO A 275 0.58 -1.09 -0.54
N GLU A 276 1.08 -2.19 -1.09
CA GLU A 276 2.25 -2.89 -0.54
C GLU A 276 3.52 -2.03 -0.59
N GLU A 277 3.81 -1.34 -1.70
CA GLU A 277 4.96 -0.45 -1.82
C GLU A 277 4.86 0.73 -0.85
N ILE A 278 3.68 1.34 -0.75
CA ILE A 278 3.39 2.44 0.17
C ILE A 278 3.59 1.99 1.61
N ALA A 279 3.02 0.86 2.01
CA ALA A 279 3.15 0.34 3.36
C ALA A 279 4.59 -0.02 3.72
N ASN A 280 5.31 -0.70 2.83
CA ASN A 280 6.73 -1.00 3.02
C ASN A 280 7.54 0.28 3.25
N PHE A 281 7.34 1.30 2.41
CA PHE A 281 7.99 2.59 2.59
C PHE A 281 7.61 3.26 3.91
N TRP A 282 6.33 3.30 4.25
CA TRP A 282 5.85 3.99 5.44
C TRP A 282 6.35 3.34 6.73
N VAL A 283 6.36 2.01 6.78
CA VAL A 283 6.95 1.23 7.87
C VAL A 283 8.44 1.56 8.01
N ALA A 284 9.20 1.57 6.91
CA ALA A 284 10.63 1.89 6.92
C ALA A 284 10.88 3.32 7.43
N LYS A 285 10.13 4.28 6.89
CA LYS A 285 10.20 5.70 7.20
C LYS A 285 9.90 5.96 8.68
N GLU A 286 8.80 5.43 9.20
CA GLU A 286 8.41 5.66 10.59
C GLU A 286 9.38 5.00 11.56
N ASN A 287 9.84 3.77 11.28
CA ASN A 287 10.86 3.13 12.12
C ASN A 287 12.19 3.88 12.13
N LEU A 288 12.63 4.39 10.97
CA LEU A 288 13.78 5.29 10.90
C LEU A 288 13.55 6.55 11.72
N ARG A 289 12.41 7.23 11.52
CA ARG A 289 12.06 8.49 12.21
C ARG A 289 12.04 8.33 13.73
N TYR A 290 11.43 7.27 14.24
CA TYR A 290 11.31 7.02 15.69
C TYR A 290 12.66 6.73 16.36
N GLN A 291 13.61 6.17 15.63
CA GLN A 291 14.90 5.75 16.16
C GLN A 291 16.07 6.60 15.66
N LEU A 292 15.77 7.71 14.97
CA LEU A 292 16.77 8.57 14.38
C LEU A 292 17.59 9.26 15.48
N ALA A 293 18.88 8.95 15.54
CA ALA A 293 19.85 9.60 16.40
C ALA A 293 21.10 9.95 15.59
N VAL A 294 21.62 11.16 15.76
CA VAL A 294 22.82 11.61 15.07
C VAL A 294 23.86 12.04 16.10
N GLN A 295 25.06 11.46 16.01
CA GLN A 295 26.19 11.76 16.89
C GLN A 295 27.41 12.15 16.07
N HIS A 296 28.04 13.27 16.41
CA HIS A 296 29.31 13.70 15.80
C HIS A 296 30.50 13.28 16.67
N ASP A 297 31.38 12.44 16.13
CA ASP A 297 32.70 12.18 16.68
C ASP A 297 33.67 13.23 16.13
N THR A 298 34.01 14.21 16.96
CA THR A 298 34.86 15.35 16.59
C THR A 298 36.32 14.97 16.38
N VAL A 299 36.78 13.86 16.97
CA VAL A 299 38.16 13.38 16.84
C VAL A 299 38.34 12.71 15.49
N LYS A 300 37.38 11.87 15.09
CA LYS A 300 37.39 11.17 13.80
C LYS A 300 36.78 11.98 12.66
N ASN A 301 36.09 13.06 12.98
CA ASN A 301 35.32 13.88 12.05
C ASN A 301 34.26 13.06 11.28
N ILE A 302 33.47 12.28 12.04
CA ILE A 302 32.47 11.35 11.52
C ILE A 302 31.11 11.63 12.17
N LEU A 303 30.04 11.61 11.38
CA LEU A 303 28.66 11.53 11.85
C LEU A 303 28.21 10.06 11.87
N TYR A 304 27.85 9.58 13.06
CA TYR A 304 27.14 8.33 13.22
C TYR A 304 25.64 8.63 13.22
N ILE A 305 24.95 8.09 12.24
CA ILE A 305 23.51 8.19 12.10
C ILE A 305 22.94 6.81 12.39
N ARG A 306 22.25 6.71 13.51
CA ARG A 306 21.57 5.49 13.91
C ARG A 306 20.08 5.63 13.63
N GLY A 307 19.51 4.59 13.05
CA GLY A 307 18.10 4.46 12.79
C GLY A 307 17.75 3.00 12.62
N TYR A 308 16.55 2.59 12.96
CA TYR A 308 16.11 1.22 12.71
C TYR A 308 15.40 1.17 11.38
N PHE A 309 16.12 0.73 10.37
CA PHE A 309 15.52 0.40 9.10
C PHE A 309 14.90 -0.98 9.26
N THR A 310 13.58 -1.02 9.41
CA THR A 310 12.87 -2.29 9.28
C THR A 310 13.14 -2.81 7.88
N SER A 311 13.58 -4.05 7.84
CA SER A 311 13.45 -5.02 6.75
C SER A 311 12.16 -4.84 5.94
N THR A 312 12.15 -3.94 4.97
CA THR A 312 11.03 -3.67 4.06
C THR A 312 11.60 -3.58 2.66
N ARG A 313 10.81 -3.82 1.62
CA ARG A 313 11.27 -3.65 0.22
C ARG A 313 11.28 -2.18 -0.22
N ALA A 314 11.36 -1.23 0.71
CA ALA A 314 11.29 0.19 0.42
C ALA A 314 12.49 0.67 -0.42
N LYS A 315 12.20 1.53 -1.39
CA LYS A 315 13.19 2.16 -2.27
C LYS A 315 13.19 3.66 -2.01
N ASN A 316 14.36 4.28 -2.21
CA ASN A 316 14.55 5.74 -2.20
C ASN A 316 14.07 6.41 -0.90
N LEU A 317 14.28 5.78 0.25
CA LEU A 317 14.05 6.42 1.54
C LEU A 317 15.10 7.52 1.73
N ALA A 318 14.69 8.77 1.92
CA ALA A 318 15.63 9.88 2.02
C ALA A 318 15.69 10.51 3.40
N LEU A 319 16.92 10.62 3.89
CA LEU A 319 17.31 11.31 5.10
C LEU A 319 18.00 12.61 4.72
N TRP A 320 17.55 13.74 5.27
CA TRP A 320 18.30 15.00 5.18
C TRP A 320 19.12 15.21 6.46
N VAL A 321 20.32 15.75 6.31
CA VAL A 321 21.25 16.03 7.40
C VAL A 321 21.90 17.40 7.18
N VAL A 322 21.82 18.27 8.19
CA VAL A 322 22.55 19.54 8.26
C VAL A 322 23.89 19.27 8.95
N PRO A 323 25.04 19.32 8.22
CA PRO A 323 26.34 19.07 8.82
C PRO A 323 26.72 20.15 9.84
N PRO A 324 27.70 19.89 10.73
CA PRO A 324 28.25 20.93 11.60
C PRO A 324 28.79 22.14 10.81
N PRO A 325 28.79 23.36 11.37
CA PRO A 325 29.31 24.54 10.68
C PRO A 325 30.75 24.35 10.18
N GLY A 326 31.03 24.79 8.94
CA GLY A 326 32.33 24.64 8.29
C GLY A 326 32.69 23.20 7.90
N LYS A 327 31.69 22.29 7.87
CA LYS A 327 31.85 20.90 7.43
C LYS A 327 30.88 20.57 6.31
N LYS A 328 31.28 19.63 5.45
CA LYS A 328 30.43 18.95 4.47
C LYS A 328 30.51 17.44 4.65
N ILE A 329 29.48 16.72 4.23
CA ILE A 329 29.53 15.26 4.15
C ILE A 329 30.11 14.90 2.78
N SER A 330 31.25 14.22 2.76
CA SER A 330 31.90 13.81 1.50
C SER A 330 31.56 12.39 1.09
N GLU A 331 31.31 11.51 2.06
CA GLU A 331 31.00 10.10 1.83
C GLU A 331 30.04 9.61 2.91
N ALA A 332 29.09 8.74 2.56
CA ALA A 332 28.24 8.06 3.53
C ALA A 332 28.09 6.58 3.21
N LYS A 333 28.08 5.79 4.28
CA LYS A 333 28.17 4.34 4.25
C LYS A 333 27.06 3.73 5.07
N ILE A 334 26.31 2.80 4.48
CA ILE A 334 25.33 1.99 5.22
C ILE A 334 25.91 0.63 5.57
N PHE A 335 25.72 0.22 6.83
CA PHE A 335 26.22 -1.03 7.40
C PHE A 335 25.06 -1.93 7.78
N TYR A 336 24.89 -3.07 7.08
CA TYR A 336 23.90 -4.07 7.47
C TYR A 336 24.53 -5.12 8.40
N ASP A 337 23.92 -5.37 9.56
CA ASP A 337 24.40 -6.32 10.59
C ASP A 337 25.91 -6.23 10.89
N LYS A 338 26.47 -5.01 10.85
CA LYS A 338 27.90 -4.71 11.09
C LYS A 338 28.87 -5.37 10.09
N LYS A 339 28.41 -5.88 8.94
CA LYS A 339 29.24 -6.67 8.00
C LYS A 339 29.20 -6.19 6.54
N GLU A 340 28.11 -5.61 6.07
CA GLU A 340 27.96 -5.23 4.65
C GLU A 340 27.98 -3.72 4.49
N PHE A 341 28.92 -3.19 3.69
CA PHE A 341 29.03 -1.78 3.36
C PHE A 341 28.50 -1.52 1.94
N LYS A 342 27.60 -0.54 1.78
CA LYS A 342 27.26 0.07 0.49
C LYS A 342 27.40 1.58 0.57
N ASP A 343 27.89 2.17 -0.52
CA ASP A 343 27.87 3.61 -0.72
C ASP A 343 26.42 4.12 -0.75
N ILE A 344 26.17 5.22 -0.05
CA ILE A 344 24.88 5.89 -0.06
C ILE A 344 24.99 7.09 -1.02
N PRO A 345 24.13 7.17 -2.06
CA PRO A 345 24.03 8.35 -2.90
C PRO A 345 23.76 9.61 -2.06
N LEU A 346 24.57 10.65 -2.31
CA LEU A 346 24.46 11.96 -1.67
C LEU A 346 23.96 12.98 -2.68
N VAL A 347 23.00 13.81 -2.28
CA VAL A 347 22.55 14.98 -3.05
C VAL A 347 22.79 16.23 -2.22
N ASP A 348 23.65 17.11 -2.70
CA ASP A 348 23.99 18.38 -2.04
C ASP A 348 22.91 19.44 -2.33
N LYS A 349 22.37 20.05 -1.27
CA LYS A 349 21.37 21.13 -1.34
C LYS A 349 21.89 22.45 -0.77
N GLY A 350 23.20 22.58 -0.56
CA GLY A 350 23.88 23.74 0.02
C GLY A 350 23.79 23.74 1.55
N ASP A 351 22.60 23.93 2.09
CA ASP A 351 22.40 24.03 3.55
C ASP A 351 22.31 22.65 4.24
N TYR A 352 22.02 21.61 3.48
CA TYR A 352 21.92 20.23 3.95
C TYR A 352 22.28 19.24 2.84
N ILE A 353 22.59 18.01 3.24
CA ILE A 353 22.84 16.87 2.35
C ILE A 353 21.69 15.89 2.46
N VAL A 354 21.27 15.32 1.34
CA VAL A 354 20.31 14.22 1.30
C VAL A 354 21.04 12.90 1.05
N MET A 355 20.79 11.93 1.93
CA MET A 355 21.23 10.55 1.83
C MET A 355 20.07 9.71 1.30
N VAL A 356 20.21 9.14 0.10
CA VAL A 356 19.16 8.31 -0.53
C VAL A 356 19.44 6.84 -0.26
N ILE A 357 18.57 6.21 0.51
CA ILE A 357 18.80 4.89 1.10
C ILE A 357 17.85 3.87 0.47
N GLU A 358 18.39 2.72 0.08
CA GLU A 358 17.62 1.56 -0.32
C GLU A 358 17.61 0.52 0.81
N THR A 359 16.43 0.03 1.19
CA THR A 359 16.32 -1.09 2.13
C THR A 359 16.09 -2.36 1.32
N LYS A 360 17.14 -2.93 0.73
CA LYS A 360 17.00 -4.11 -0.14
C LYS A 360 16.89 -5.45 0.61
N ASN A 361 17.36 -5.52 1.86
CA ASN A 361 17.53 -6.78 2.60
C ASN A 361 16.87 -6.73 3.99
N ARG A 362 16.48 -7.90 4.50
CA ARG A 362 15.86 -8.07 5.82
C ARG A 362 16.83 -7.88 7.00
N LYS A 363 17.43 -6.70 7.17
CA LYS A 363 18.53 -6.50 8.14
C LYS A 363 18.51 -5.11 8.80
N ASN A 364 19.05 -5.03 10.02
CA ASN A 364 19.27 -3.76 10.71
C ASN A 364 20.41 -3.00 10.02
N CYS A 365 20.33 -1.67 10.01
CA CYS A 365 21.29 -0.82 9.31
C CYS A 365 21.81 0.32 10.20
N ASP A 366 23.10 0.58 10.16
CA ASP A 366 23.73 1.78 10.75
C ASP A 366 24.37 2.63 9.63
N ILE A 367 24.33 3.96 9.73
CA ILE A 367 24.95 4.84 8.73
C ILE A 367 26.15 5.58 9.35
N THR A 368 27.27 5.56 8.64
CA THR A 368 28.46 6.36 8.96
C THR A 368 28.70 7.36 7.83
N ALA A 369 28.69 8.64 8.16
CA ALA A 369 28.93 9.73 7.23
C ALA A 369 30.23 10.46 7.58
N TYR A 370 31.15 10.55 6.63
CA TYR A 370 32.47 11.15 6.80
C TYR A 370 32.41 12.64 6.48
N LEU A 371 33.02 13.45 7.35
CA LEU A 371 33.04 14.89 7.19
C LEU A 371 34.38 15.39 6.63
N GLU A 372 34.31 16.44 5.83
CA GLU A 372 35.44 17.23 5.37
C GLU A 372 35.28 18.69 5.77
N LYS A 373 36.38 19.45 5.85
CA LYS A 373 36.28 20.90 5.99
C LYS A 373 35.70 21.49 4.71
N HIS A 374 34.73 22.39 4.88
CA HIS A 374 34.23 23.22 3.80
C HIS A 374 34.84 24.62 3.99
N GLU A 375 35.46 25.15 2.92
CA GLU A 375 36.00 26.52 2.91
C GLU A 375 34.89 27.57 2.92
#